data_AF-A0A963H5T2-F1
#
_entry.id   AF-A0A963H5T2-F1
#
_cell.length_a   1.000
_cell.length_b   1.000
_cell.length_c   1.000
_cell.angle_alpha   90.00
_cell.angle_beta   90.00
_cell.angle_gamma   90.00
#
_symmetry.space_group_name_H-M   'P 1'
#
loop_
_entity.id
_entity.type
_entity.pdbx_description
1 polymer ?
#
loop_
_entity_poly.entity_id
_entity_poly.type
_entity_poly.pdbx_seq_one_letter_code
_entity_poly.pdbx_strand_id
1 'polypeptide(L)'
;MAITWILVANASLARLYANDGPNKGLELIKELIHPQSRQKNKELVTDRPGAIQSSPGSGYESHAQPKEQAARAFAHELAQEFYQGRTQNAFRRAILV
;
A
#
# COMPACT_ATOMS: atom_id res chain seq x y z
N MET A 1 10.90 27.53 6.95
CA MET A 1 9.60 26.80 7.05
C MET A 1 9.88 25.30 7.00
N ALA A 2 9.07 24.48 7.67
CA ALA A 2 9.33 23.04 7.80
C ALA A 2 8.25 22.25 7.05
N ILE A 3 8.61 21.73 5.87
CA ILE A 3 7.74 20.87 5.05
C ILE A 3 7.40 19.61 5.86
N THR A 4 6.12 19.26 5.85
CA THR A 4 5.61 18.03 6.48
C THR A 4 5.18 17.07 5.40
N TRP A 5 5.72 15.86 5.42
CA TRP A 5 5.25 14.77 4.58
C TRP A 5 4.20 13.95 5.30
N ILE A 6 3.12 13.65 4.61
CA ILE A 6 1.98 12.88 5.11
C ILE A 6 1.78 11.70 4.17
N LEU A 7 2.08 10.51 4.65
CA LEU A 7 1.85 9.27 3.91
C LEU A 7 0.54 8.65 4.40
N VAL A 8 -0.39 8.48 3.46
CA VAL A 8 -1.64 7.74 3.67
C VAL A 8 -1.54 6.44 2.91
N ALA A 9 -1.44 5.30 3.60
CA ALA A 9 -1.19 4.01 2.99
C ALA A 9 -2.17 2.93 3.45
N ASN A 10 -2.55 2.06 2.52
CA ASN A 10 -3.25 0.80 2.81
C ASN A 10 -2.53 -0.35 2.10
N ALA A 11 -3.08 -1.57 2.16
CA ALA A 11 -2.47 -2.77 1.57
C ALA A 11 -2.38 -2.78 0.01
N SER A 12 -2.81 -1.72 -0.67
CA SER A 12 -2.93 -1.65 -2.13
C SER A 12 -2.57 -0.30 -2.76
N LEU A 13 -2.62 0.77 -1.98
CA LEU A 13 -2.47 2.14 -2.43
C LEU A 13 -1.77 2.94 -1.33
N ALA A 14 -0.81 3.76 -1.72
CA ALA A 14 -0.23 4.77 -0.85
C ALA A 14 -0.17 6.11 -1.58
N ARG A 15 -0.51 7.18 -0.86
CA ARG A 15 -0.42 8.55 -1.33
C ARG A 15 0.45 9.35 -0.38
N LEU A 16 1.48 9.97 -0.93
CA LEU A 16 2.38 10.86 -0.23
C LEU A 16 2.00 12.29 -0.54
N TYR A 17 1.66 13.05 0.50
CA TYR A 17 1.35 14.45 0.43
C TYR A 17 2.44 15.30 1.09
N ALA A 18 2.64 16.51 0.59
CA ALA A 18 3.42 17.55 1.24
C ALA A 18 2.51 18.66 1.77
N ASN A 19 2.92 19.22 2.91
CA ASN A 19 2.35 20.43 3.48
C ASN A 19 3.49 21.43 3.76
N ASP A 20 3.49 22.54 3.05
CA ASP A 20 4.47 23.64 3.21
C ASP A 20 4.16 24.59 4.37
N GLY A 21 3.08 24.34 5.12
CA GLY A 21 2.69 25.13 6.27
C GLY A 21 1.18 25.21 6.49
N PRO A 22 0.75 25.82 7.60
CA PRO A 22 -0.66 26.07 7.86
C PRO A 22 -1.28 26.89 6.72
N ASN A 23 -2.54 26.59 6.38
CA ASN A 23 -3.32 27.22 5.32
C ASN A 23 -2.76 27.08 3.88
N LYS A 24 -1.72 26.26 3.66
CA LYS A 24 -1.19 25.96 2.32
C LYS A 24 -1.88 24.79 1.62
N GLY A 25 -2.63 23.98 2.37
CA GLY A 25 -3.27 22.77 1.86
C GLY A 25 -2.35 21.55 1.83
N LEU A 26 -2.75 20.53 1.07
CA LEU A 26 -1.99 19.30 0.85
C LEU A 26 -1.70 19.17 -0.65
N GLU A 27 -0.44 19.01 -1.01
CA GLU A 27 -0.01 18.74 -2.37
C GLU A 27 0.31 17.25 -2.52
N LEU A 28 -0.27 16.57 -3.52
CA LEU A 28 0.08 15.18 -3.80
C LEU A 28 1.45 15.12 -4.49
N ILE A 29 2.43 14.56 -3.80
CA ILE A 29 3.80 14.40 -4.33
C ILE A 29 3.92 13.10 -5.11
N LYS A 30 3.36 12.01 -4.58
CA LYS A 30 3.50 10.68 -5.16
C LYS A 30 2.30 9.81 -4.84
N GLU A 31 1.88 9.03 -5.83
CA GLU A 31 0.92 7.94 -5.65
C GLU A 31 1.60 6.63 -6.02
N LEU A 32 1.58 5.65 -5.12
CA LEU A 32 2.12 4.32 -5.33
C LEU A 32 0.97 3.32 -5.28
N ILE A 33 0.79 2.58 -6.38
CA ILE A 33 -0.23 1.55 -6.50
C ILE A 33 0.48 0.20 -6.50
N HIS A 34 0.09 -0.69 -5.60
CA HIS A 34 0.66 -2.03 -5.52
C HIS A 34 -0.12 -3.02 -6.40
N PRO A 35 0.44 -3.51 -7.52
CA PRO A 35 -0.29 -4.26 -8.55
C PRO A 35 -0.77 -5.64 -8.10
N GLN A 36 -0.12 -6.27 -7.11
CA GLN A 36 -0.58 -7.57 -6.57
C GLN A 36 -1.97 -7.51 -5.93
N SER A 37 -2.43 -6.33 -5.50
CA SER A 37 -3.81 -6.13 -5.04
C SER A 37 -4.82 -6.04 -6.20
N ARG A 38 -4.41 -5.64 -7.41
CA ARG A 38 -5.27 -5.66 -8.61
C ARG A 38 -5.47 -7.06 -9.19
N GLN A 39 -4.44 -7.92 -9.17
CA GLN A 39 -4.56 -9.29 -9.71
C GLN A 39 -5.62 -10.10 -8.93
N LYS A 40 -5.63 -10.01 -7.60
CA LYS A 40 -6.64 -10.71 -6.77
C LYS A 40 -8.08 -10.21 -6.97
N ASN A 41 -8.30 -8.92 -7.21
CA ASN A 41 -9.66 -8.40 -7.48
C ASN A 41 -10.24 -8.93 -8.81
N LYS A 42 -9.38 -9.16 -9.81
CA LYS A 42 -9.81 -9.74 -11.09
C LYS A 42 -10.12 -11.24 -10.97
N GLU A 43 -9.36 -11.99 -10.17
CA GLU A 43 -9.68 -13.39 -9.87
C GLU A 43 -10.95 -13.54 -9.02
N LEU A 44 -11.20 -12.64 -8.05
CA LEU A 44 -12.41 -12.64 -7.20
C LEU A 44 -13.73 -12.37 -7.96
N VAL A 45 -13.70 -11.81 -9.16
CA VAL A 45 -14.89 -11.51 -10.00
C VAL A 45 -15.15 -12.63 -11.03
N THR A 46 -14.46 -13.78 -10.94
CA THR A 46 -14.65 -14.90 -11.87
C THR A 46 -15.24 -16.15 -11.22
N ASP A 47 -16.15 -16.01 -10.26
CA ASP A 47 -16.98 -17.15 -9.85
C ASP A 47 -18.47 -16.84 -10.01
N ARG A 48 -18.96 -17.27 -11.17
CA ARG A 48 -20.36 -17.47 -11.50
C ARG A 48 -20.97 -18.48 -10.52
N PRO A 49 -22.23 -18.32 -10.09
CA PRO A 49 -22.84 -19.27 -9.16
C PRO A 49 -23.14 -20.61 -9.86
N GLY A 50 -22.49 -21.67 -9.37
CA GLY A 50 -23.12 -22.97 -9.12
C GLY A 50 -22.93 -24.09 -10.15
N ALA A 51 -22.05 -25.05 -9.84
CA ALA A 51 -22.33 -26.49 -9.98
C ALA A 51 -21.25 -27.36 -9.28
N ILE A 52 -21.68 -27.94 -8.16
CA ILE A 52 -21.19 -29.08 -7.35
C ILE A 52 -20.15 -30.02 -8.00
N GLN A 53 -19.01 -30.27 -7.32
CA GLN A 53 -18.57 -31.65 -7.00
C GLN A 53 -17.51 -31.72 -5.89
N SER A 54 -17.71 -32.69 -5.00
CA SER A 54 -17.04 -32.98 -3.74
C SER A 54 -15.64 -33.60 -3.91
N SER A 55 -14.70 -33.26 -3.02
CA SER A 55 -13.57 -34.12 -2.62
C SER A 55 -12.99 -33.65 -1.27
N PRO A 56 -12.84 -34.53 -0.25
CA PRO A 56 -12.19 -34.19 1.01
C PRO A 56 -10.68 -34.42 0.86
N GLY A 57 -9.96 -33.38 0.44
CA GLY A 57 -8.51 -33.38 0.29
C GLY A 57 -7.89 -32.35 1.22
N SER A 58 -7.06 -32.81 2.15
CA SER A 58 -6.19 -32.02 3.01
C SER A 58 -5.48 -30.91 2.23
N GLY A 59 -5.70 -29.67 2.65
CA GLY A 59 -5.11 -28.49 2.01
C GLY A 59 -5.28 -27.24 2.86
N TYR A 60 -5.08 -27.33 4.17
CA TYR A 60 -4.87 -26.14 5.00
C TYR A 60 -3.43 -25.63 4.80
N GLU A 61 -3.08 -25.26 3.56
CA GLU A 61 -1.80 -24.62 3.29
C GLU A 61 -2.03 -23.24 2.64
N SER A 62 -1.73 -22.21 3.44
CA SER A 62 -0.99 -21.02 3.01
C SER A 62 -1.67 -19.99 2.10
N HIS A 63 -2.98 -19.75 2.23
CA HIS A 63 -3.59 -18.55 1.60
C HIS A 63 -3.28 -17.22 2.33
N ALA A 64 -2.83 -17.27 3.59
CA ALA A 64 -2.49 -16.07 4.38
C ALA A 64 -1.11 -15.47 4.01
N GLN A 65 -0.14 -16.29 3.60
CA GLN A 65 1.25 -15.85 3.43
C GLN A 65 1.49 -14.87 2.26
N PRO A 66 0.89 -15.02 1.06
CA PRO A 66 1.22 -14.14 -0.06
C PRO A 66 0.77 -12.70 0.14
N LYS A 67 -0.32 -12.48 0.87
CA LYS A 67 -0.89 -11.13 1.09
C LYS A 67 -0.07 -10.35 2.10
N GLU A 68 0.32 -10.98 3.20
CA GLU A 68 1.14 -10.33 4.22
C GLU A 68 2.55 -10.05 3.72
N GLN A 69 3.15 -10.97 2.98
CA GLN A 69 4.47 -10.75 2.36
C GLN A 69 4.43 -9.60 1.35
N ALA A 70 3.41 -9.52 0.51
CA ALA A 70 3.21 -8.41 -0.42
C ALA A 70 3.04 -7.06 0.32
N ALA A 71 2.24 -7.03 1.40
CA ALA A 71 2.07 -5.83 2.21
C ALA A 71 3.38 -5.40 2.90
N ARG A 72 4.19 -6.35 3.37
CA ARG A 72 5.51 -6.07 3.95
C ARG A 72 6.49 -5.53 2.92
N ALA A 73 6.51 -6.10 1.72
CA ALA A 73 7.33 -5.60 0.62
C ALA A 73 6.93 -4.15 0.27
N PHE A 74 5.63 -3.88 0.14
CA PHE A 74 5.13 -2.53 -0.12
C PHE A 74 5.48 -1.55 1.00
N ALA A 75 5.33 -1.94 2.28
CA ALA A 75 5.74 -1.11 3.40
C ALA A 75 7.26 -0.80 3.37
N HIS A 76 8.08 -1.74 2.91
CA HIS A 76 9.52 -1.52 2.74
C HIS A 76 9.81 -0.48 1.65
N GLU A 77 9.12 -0.54 0.50
CA GLU A 77 9.23 0.46 -0.56
C GLU A 77 8.86 1.87 -0.05
N LEU A 78 7.78 1.99 0.71
CA LEU A 78 7.36 3.27 1.31
C LEU A 78 8.40 3.80 2.32
N ALA A 79 8.99 2.90 3.12
CA ALA A 79 10.04 3.27 4.06
C ALA A 79 11.30 3.78 3.34
N GLN A 80 11.67 3.16 2.21
CA GLN A 80 12.78 3.63 1.38
C GLN A 80 12.51 5.02 0.81
N GLU A 81 11.29 5.31 0.36
CA GLU A 81 10.90 6.64 -0.13
C GLU A 81 11.09 7.70 0.96
N PHE A 82 10.63 7.43 2.19
CA PHE A 82 10.81 8.33 3.33
C PHE A 82 12.27 8.52 3.69
N TYR A 83 13.05 7.45 3.64
CA TYR A 83 14.48 7.51 3.94
C TYR A 83 15.23 8.39 2.93
N GLN A 84 14.93 8.26 1.64
CA GLN A 84 15.49 9.09 0.59
C GLN A 84 15.10 10.55 0.78
N GLY A 85 13.81 10.83 0.98
CA GLY A 85 13.31 12.18 1.24
C GLY A 85 13.96 12.83 2.46
N ARG A 86 14.16 12.06 3.54
CA ARG A 86 14.84 12.55 4.75
C ARG A 86 16.31 12.87 4.49
N THR A 87 17.01 12.00 3.75
CA THR A 87 18.44 12.18 3.42
C THR A 87 18.65 13.41 2.53
N GLN A 88 17.68 13.72 1.67
CA GLN A 88 17.68 14.91 0.82
C GLN A 88 17.14 16.17 1.51
N ASN A 89 16.79 16.09 2.80
CA ASN A 89 16.14 17.17 3.56
C ASN A 89 14.83 17.69 2.93
N ALA A 90 14.11 16.85 2.18
CA ALA A 90 12.86 17.21 1.51
C ALA A 90 11.71 17.50 2.48
N PHE A 91 11.80 17.01 3.71
CA PHE A 91 10.85 17.28 4.79
C PHE A 91 11.54 17.32 6.15
N ARG A 92 10.89 17.94 7.14
CA ARG A 92 11.35 17.93 8.54
C ARG A 92 10.43 17.18 9.49
N ARG A 93 9.19 16.93 9.07
CA ARG A 93 8.17 16.21 9.85
C ARG A 93 7.52 15.16 8.95
N ALA A 94 7.25 13.99 9.53
CA ALA A 94 6.60 12.88 8.87
C ALA A 94 5.34 12.50 9.67
N ILE A 95 4.24 12.28 8.96
CA ILE A 95 2.99 11.74 9.48
C ILE A 95 2.67 10.48 8.67
N LEU A 96 2.30 9.40 9.36
CA LEU A 96 1.96 8.11 8.78
C LEU A 96 0.50 7.80 9.17
N VAL A 97 -0.33 7.47 8.18
CA VAL A 97 -1.76 7.14 8.30
C VAL A 97 -2.05 5.88 7.51
#